data_AF-A0A9E5QR67-F1
#
_entry.id   AF-A0A9E5QR67-F1
#
_cell.length_a   1.000
_cell.length_b   1.000
_cell.length_c   1.000
_cell.angle_alpha   90.00
_cell.angle_beta   90.00
_cell.angle_gamma   90.00
#
_symmetry.space_group_name_H-M   'P 1'
#
loop_
_entity.id
_entity.type
_entity.pdbx_description
1 polymer ?
#
loop_
_entity_poly.entity_id
_entity_poly.type
_entity_poly.pdbx_seq_one_letter_code
_entity_poly.pdbx_strand_id
1 'polypeptide(L)'
;MIKANRELATRYAPVYADFFSLLLEEKNLPLLFHCTAGKDRTGFAAALLLSALGVCRDWIYADYLASNYFRREENIRIIRKARLVGIPSHLITPVMEVRAEYLEAAFEEIEKEYENVENYLHQVMGLNAEKIQRLRELYLE
;
A
#
# COMPACT_ATOMS: atom_id res chain seq x y z
N MET A 1 6.79 -8.06 9.88
CA MET A 1 5.98 -7.22 8.98
C MET A 1 5.09 -8.02 8.02
N ILE A 2 5.46 -9.25 7.63
CA ILE A 2 4.62 -10.14 6.78
C ILE A 2 3.17 -10.26 7.28
N LYS A 3 2.97 -10.75 8.52
CA LYS A 3 1.62 -10.89 9.10
C LYS A 3 0.85 -9.57 9.10
N ALA A 4 1.50 -8.47 9.43
CA ALA A 4 0.87 -7.15 9.45
C ALA A 4 0.37 -6.72 8.05
N ASN A 5 1.08 -7.06 6.98
CA ASN A 5 0.65 -6.74 5.62
C ASN A 5 -0.49 -7.65 5.13
N ARG A 6 -0.51 -8.94 5.53
CA ARG A 6 -1.68 -9.81 5.33
C ARG A 6 -2.94 -9.24 5.99
N GLU A 7 -2.80 -8.68 7.20
CA GLU A 7 -3.91 -8.01 7.88
C GLU A 7 -4.41 -6.75 7.14
N LEU A 8 -3.55 -6.05 6.39
CA LEU A 8 -4.00 -4.91 5.57
C LEU A 8 -4.98 -5.36 4.48
N ALA A 9 -4.68 -6.46 3.81
CA ALA A 9 -5.52 -7.04 2.77
C ALA A 9 -6.82 -7.69 3.29
N THR A 10 -6.86 -8.07 4.57
CA THR A 10 -7.99 -8.80 5.15
C THR A 10 -8.72 -7.92 6.15
N ARG A 11 -8.24 -7.89 7.40
CA ARG A 11 -8.86 -7.19 8.53
C ARG A 11 -9.15 -5.70 8.24
N TYR A 12 -8.26 -5.03 7.52
CA TYR A 12 -8.40 -3.60 7.25
C TYR A 12 -8.97 -3.27 5.86
N ALA A 13 -9.38 -4.28 5.08
CA ALA A 13 -9.95 -4.09 3.74
C ALA A 13 -11.08 -3.04 3.68
N PRO A 14 -12.01 -2.94 4.67
CA PRO A 14 -13.06 -1.92 4.64
C PRO A 14 -12.53 -0.48 4.58
N VAL A 15 -11.38 -0.20 5.22
CA VAL A 15 -10.75 1.13 5.20
C VAL A 15 -10.25 1.48 3.80
N TYR A 16 -9.78 0.48 3.04
CA TYR A 16 -9.34 0.66 1.66
C TYR A 16 -10.53 0.82 0.70
N ALA A 17 -11.67 0.19 0.97
CA ALA A 17 -12.91 0.41 0.22
C ALA A 17 -13.44 1.85 0.41
N ASP A 18 -13.39 2.37 1.65
CA ASP A 18 -13.72 3.78 1.93
C ASP A 18 -12.75 4.72 1.20
N PHE A 19 -11.45 4.39 1.18
CA PHE A 19 -10.46 5.14 0.41
C PHE A 19 -10.81 5.21 -1.09
N PHE A 20 -11.22 4.11 -1.72
CA PHE A 20 -11.68 4.13 -3.11
C PHE A 20 -12.95 4.96 -3.31
N SER A 21 -13.86 4.98 -2.32
CA SER A 21 -15.04 5.84 -2.38
C SER A 21 -14.66 7.33 -2.41
N LEU A 22 -13.60 7.73 -1.69
CA LEU A 22 -13.08 9.10 -1.74
C LEU A 22 -12.41 9.44 -3.07
N LEU A 23 -11.66 8.49 -3.65
CA LEU A 23 -10.97 8.65 -4.94
C LEU A 23 -11.94 8.84 -6.12
N LEU A 24 -13.15 8.28 -6.03
CA LEU A 24 -14.16 8.39 -7.10
C LEU A 24 -14.84 9.76 -7.16
N GLU A 25 -14.73 10.58 -6.11
CA GLU A 25 -15.36 11.89 -6.04
C GLU A 25 -14.41 13.00 -6.53
N GLU A 26 -14.72 13.59 -7.68
CA GLU A 26 -13.89 14.63 -8.31
C GLU A 26 -13.67 15.87 -7.42
N LYS A 27 -14.65 16.22 -6.58
CA LYS A 27 -14.56 17.32 -5.60
C LYS A 27 -13.42 17.12 -4.57
N ASN A 28 -12.92 15.90 -4.41
CA ASN A 28 -11.83 15.57 -3.49
C ASN A 28 -10.45 15.72 -4.14
N LEU A 29 -10.37 16.08 -5.44
CA LEU A 29 -9.12 16.17 -6.17
C LEU A 29 -8.53 17.61 -6.16
N PRO A 30 -7.20 17.76 -6.05
CA PRO A 30 -6.20 16.70 -5.87
C PRO A 30 -6.22 16.10 -4.44
N LEU A 31 -6.11 14.77 -4.34
CA LEU A 31 -6.20 14.03 -3.07
C LEU A 31 -4.81 13.63 -2.55
N LEU A 32 -4.52 13.95 -1.29
CA LEU A 32 -3.36 13.47 -0.55
C LEU A 32 -3.81 12.42 0.47
N PHE A 33 -3.19 11.24 0.47
CA PHE A 33 -3.39 10.20 1.48
C PHE A 33 -2.06 9.83 2.15
N HIS A 34 -2.10 9.63 3.47
CA HIS A 34 -0.90 9.31 4.24
C HIS A 34 -1.22 8.42 5.44
N CYS A 35 -0.16 7.89 6.04
CA CYS A 35 -0.20 7.29 7.37
C CYS A 35 0.86 7.96 8.25
N THR A 36 1.34 7.31 9.30
CA THR A 36 2.39 7.89 10.16
C THR A 36 3.73 8.03 9.43
N ALA A 37 4.16 6.97 8.73
CA ALA A 37 5.45 6.92 8.05
C ALA A 37 5.33 7.04 6.52
N GLY A 38 4.12 6.98 5.97
CA GLY A 38 3.87 6.98 4.53
C GLY A 38 4.33 5.71 3.79
N LYS A 39 4.52 4.58 4.49
CA LYS A 39 5.14 3.37 3.90
C LYS A 39 4.21 2.16 3.80
N ASP A 40 3.75 1.58 4.92
CA ASP A 40 3.03 0.28 4.87
C ASP A 40 1.57 0.49 4.45
N ARG A 41 0.78 1.20 5.26
CA ARG A 41 -0.64 1.46 4.97
C ARG A 41 -0.83 2.30 3.71
N THR A 42 0.02 3.33 3.55
CA THR A 42 0.02 4.20 2.36
C THR A 42 0.49 3.45 1.12
N GLY A 43 1.58 2.68 1.21
CA GLY A 43 2.08 1.90 0.09
C GLY A 43 1.12 0.82 -0.35
N PHE A 44 0.40 0.17 0.57
CA PHE A 44 -0.64 -0.79 0.19
C PHE A 44 -1.86 -0.10 -0.46
N ALA A 45 -2.28 1.07 0.03
CA ALA A 45 -3.32 1.87 -0.64
C ALA A 45 -2.92 2.27 -2.07
N ALA A 46 -1.68 2.75 -2.24
CA ALA A 46 -1.12 3.10 -3.54
C ALA A 46 -1.04 1.88 -4.46
N ALA A 47 -0.59 0.73 -3.96
CA ALA A 47 -0.51 -0.50 -4.72
C ALA A 47 -1.88 -0.98 -5.22
N LEU A 48 -2.92 -0.89 -4.41
CA LEU A 48 -4.29 -1.20 -4.84
C LEU A 48 -4.79 -0.22 -5.90
N LEU A 49 -4.55 1.08 -5.73
CA LEU A 49 -4.94 2.10 -6.71
C LEU A 49 -4.24 1.87 -8.06
N LEU A 50 -2.92 1.67 -8.05
CA LEU A 50 -2.14 1.38 -9.25
C LEU A 50 -2.60 0.08 -9.93
N SER A 51 -2.96 -0.95 -9.14
CA SER A 51 -3.57 -2.18 -9.67
C SER A 51 -4.90 -1.90 -10.36
N ALA A 52 -5.78 -1.09 -9.76
CA ALA A 52 -7.07 -0.70 -10.35
C ALA A 52 -6.90 0.11 -11.65
N LEU A 53 -5.84 0.92 -11.73
CA LEU A 53 -5.48 1.68 -12.93
C LEU A 53 -4.80 0.81 -14.01
N GLY A 54 -4.49 -0.47 -13.73
CA GLY A 54 -3.90 -1.39 -14.68
C GLY A 54 -2.37 -1.27 -14.83
N VAL A 55 -1.70 -0.67 -13.86
CA VAL A 55 -0.23 -0.58 -13.84
C VAL A 55 0.37 -1.97 -13.59
N CYS A 56 1.42 -2.33 -14.32
CA CYS A 56 2.03 -3.64 -14.15
C CYS A 56 2.71 -3.80 -12.78
N ARG A 57 2.78 -5.04 -12.30
CA ARG A 57 3.24 -5.38 -10.95
C ARG A 57 4.64 -4.84 -10.65
N ASP A 58 5.56 -4.88 -11.61
CA ASP A 58 6.93 -4.42 -11.42
C ASP A 58 7.01 -2.93 -11.06
N TRP A 59 6.19 -2.09 -11.71
CA TRP A 59 6.13 -0.66 -11.39
C TRP A 59 5.49 -0.39 -10.04
N ILE A 60 4.49 -1.19 -9.65
CA ILE A 60 3.87 -1.11 -8.32
C ILE A 60 4.90 -1.41 -7.23
N TYR A 61 5.74 -2.43 -7.42
CA TYR A 61 6.80 -2.76 -6.46
C TYR A 61 7.91 -1.71 -6.44
N ALA A 62 8.27 -1.16 -7.61
CA ALA A 62 9.25 -0.08 -7.68
C ALA A 62 8.79 1.15 -6.90
N ASP A 63 7.52 1.57 -7.05
CA ASP A 63 6.92 2.66 -6.29
C ASP A 63 6.91 2.38 -4.78
N TYR A 64 6.42 1.20 -4.38
CA TYR A 64 6.40 0.78 -2.98
C TYR A 64 7.80 0.85 -2.34
N LEU A 65 8.81 0.29 -3.02
CA LEU A 65 10.20 0.22 -2.54
C LEU A 65 10.90 1.60 -2.54
N ALA A 66 10.42 2.56 -3.33
CA ALA A 66 10.96 3.93 -3.33
C ALA A 66 10.85 4.59 -1.93
N SER A 67 9.92 4.14 -1.09
CA SER A 67 9.83 4.55 0.32
C SER A 67 11.16 4.40 1.08
N ASN A 68 11.97 3.37 0.76
CA ASN A 68 13.27 3.18 1.40
C ASN A 68 14.28 4.27 1.02
N TYR A 69 14.22 4.77 -0.21
CA TYR A 69 15.06 5.87 -0.66
C TYR A 69 14.67 7.17 0.05
N PHE A 70 13.40 7.56 -0.03
CA PHE A 70 12.92 8.82 0.54
C PHE A 70 12.98 8.88 2.07
N ARG A 71 12.89 7.73 2.74
CA ARG A 71 12.95 7.65 4.21
C ARG A 71 14.34 7.34 4.76
N ARG A 72 15.36 7.18 3.91
CA ARG A 72 16.68 6.66 4.31
C ARG A 72 17.27 7.42 5.50
N GLU A 73 17.29 8.75 5.45
CA GLU A 73 17.87 9.56 6.51
C GLU A 73 17.12 9.42 7.84
N GLU A 74 15.80 9.47 7.80
CA GLU A 74 14.96 9.34 8.99
C GLU A 74 15.08 7.94 9.60
N ASN A 75 15.11 6.91 8.77
CA ASN A 75 15.31 5.53 9.20
C ASN A 75 16.68 5.38 9.88
N ILE A 76 17.76 5.93 9.32
CA ILE A 76 19.09 5.93 9.95
C ILE A 76 19.05 6.64 11.31
N ARG A 77 18.40 7.81 11.39
CA ARG A 77 18.26 8.57 12.65
C ARG A 77 17.55 7.74 13.72
N ILE A 78 16.43 7.11 13.39
CA ILE A 78 15.64 6.30 14.32
C ILE A 78 16.41 5.05 14.76
N ILE A 79 17.04 4.33 13.83
CA ILE A 79 17.83 3.14 14.14
C ILE A 79 19.00 3.48 15.07
N ARG A 80 19.67 4.62 14.86
CA ARG A 80 20.74 5.10 15.75
C ARG A 80 20.22 5.41 17.15
N LYS A 81 19.07 6.10 17.27
CA LYS A 81 18.44 6.38 18.57
C LYS A 81 18.03 5.11 19.30
N ALA A 82 17.44 4.15 18.59
CA ALA A 82 17.07 2.84 19.14
C ALA A 82 18.30 2.11 19.71
N ARG A 83 19.43 2.17 19.01
CA ARG A 83 20.70 1.59 19.48
C ARG A 83 21.19 2.23 20.78
N LEU A 84 21.04 3.55 20.95
CA LEU A 84 21.44 4.26 22.17
C LEU A 84 20.64 3.83 23.41
N VAL A 85 19.40 3.37 23.22
CA VAL A 85 18.55 2.85 24.30
C VAL A 85 18.59 1.31 24.40
N GLY A 86 19.61 0.67 23.80
CA GLY A 86 19.86 -0.76 23.94
C GLY A 86 19.08 -1.67 22.99
N ILE A 87 18.37 -1.13 21.99
CA ILE A 87 17.65 -1.94 21.00
C ILE A 87 18.59 -2.31 19.84
N PRO A 88 18.83 -3.61 19.55
CA PRO A 88 19.64 -4.04 18.42
C PRO A 88 19.05 -3.58 17.08
N SER A 89 19.91 -3.07 16.18
CA SER A 89 19.48 -2.53 14.89
C SER A 89 18.69 -3.55 14.05
N HIS A 90 19.07 -4.83 14.07
CA HIS A 90 18.38 -5.86 13.29
C HIS A 90 16.91 -6.07 13.69
N LEU A 91 16.49 -5.68 14.91
CA LEU A 91 15.09 -5.79 15.34
C LEU A 91 14.25 -4.62 14.82
N ILE A 92 14.85 -3.44 14.66
CA ILE A 92 14.14 -2.23 14.27
C ILE A 92 14.19 -1.97 12.77
N THR A 93 15.27 -2.35 12.08
CA THR A 93 15.42 -2.16 10.62
C THR A 93 14.23 -2.69 9.81
N PRO A 94 13.74 -3.94 10.05
CA PRO A 94 12.57 -4.47 9.33
C PRO A 94 11.28 -3.68 9.57
N VAL A 95 11.18 -2.97 10.70
CA VAL A 95 10.02 -2.13 11.04
C VAL A 95 10.11 -0.77 10.35
N MET A 96 11.31 -0.24 10.17
CA MET A 96 11.55 1.08 9.58
C MET A 96 11.53 1.08 8.05
N GLU A 97 11.94 -0.03 7.44
CA GLU A 97 11.99 -0.20 6.00
C GLU A 97 10.70 -0.84 5.47
N VAL A 98 10.58 -0.84 4.15
CA VAL A 98 9.67 -1.72 3.41
C VAL A 98 10.49 -2.74 2.64
N ARG A 99 9.92 -3.91 2.37
CA ARG A 99 10.57 -4.95 1.57
C ARG A 99 9.54 -5.61 0.67
N ALA A 100 9.97 -6.09 -0.49
CA ALA A 100 9.07 -6.66 -1.49
C ALA A 100 8.18 -7.75 -0.89
N GLU A 101 8.73 -8.60 -0.02
CA GLU A 101 8.01 -9.70 0.61
C GLU A 101 6.85 -9.23 1.50
N TYR A 102 6.87 -7.96 1.95
CA TYR A 102 5.79 -7.40 2.77
C TYR A 102 4.57 -7.11 1.92
N LEU A 103 4.76 -6.45 0.78
CA LEU A 103 3.68 -6.21 -0.19
C LEU A 103 3.23 -7.53 -0.84
N GLU A 104 4.18 -8.41 -1.16
CA GLU A 104 3.92 -9.76 -1.68
C GLU A 104 2.98 -10.53 -0.76
N ALA A 105 3.25 -10.54 0.54
CA ALA A 105 2.39 -11.25 1.48
C ALA A 105 0.94 -10.73 1.48
N ALA A 106 0.71 -9.44 1.22
CA ALA A 106 -0.65 -8.91 1.08
C ALA A 106 -1.31 -9.39 -0.21
N PHE A 107 -0.58 -9.37 -1.33
CA PHE A 107 -1.08 -9.88 -2.61
C PHE A 107 -1.31 -11.39 -2.60
N GLU A 108 -0.42 -12.18 -2.02
CA GLU A 108 -0.61 -13.62 -1.83
C GLU A 108 -1.88 -13.92 -1.02
N GLU A 109 -2.19 -13.14 0.01
CA GLU A 109 -3.44 -13.35 0.77
C GLU A 109 -4.67 -13.01 -0.09
N ILE A 110 -4.60 -11.94 -0.88
CA ILE A 110 -5.64 -11.58 -1.85
C ILE A 110 -5.84 -12.71 -2.87
N GLU A 111 -4.78 -13.17 -3.52
CA GLU A 111 -4.84 -14.16 -4.59
C GLU A 111 -5.27 -15.53 -4.07
N LYS A 112 -4.94 -15.85 -2.82
CA LYS A 112 -5.41 -17.06 -2.14
C LYS A 112 -6.91 -17.05 -1.87
N GLU A 113 -7.49 -15.92 -1.45
CA GLU A 113 -8.90 -15.83 -1.09
C GLU A 113 -9.82 -15.48 -2.27
N TYR A 114 -9.31 -14.75 -3.26
CA TYR A 114 -10.10 -14.16 -4.35
C TYR A 114 -9.60 -14.56 -5.75
N GLU A 115 -8.63 -15.47 -5.85
CA GLU A 115 -7.97 -15.95 -7.08
C GLU A 115 -7.05 -14.93 -7.77
N ASN A 116 -7.44 -13.65 -7.78
CA ASN A 116 -6.66 -12.56 -8.36
C ASN A 116 -7.03 -11.21 -7.74
N VAL A 117 -6.21 -10.19 -8.02
CA VAL A 117 -6.41 -8.84 -7.47
C VAL A 117 -7.65 -8.16 -8.06
N GLU A 118 -7.98 -8.44 -9.32
CA GLU A 118 -9.17 -7.89 -10.01
C GLU A 118 -10.45 -8.30 -9.30
N ASN A 119 -10.57 -9.58 -8.92
CA ASN A 119 -11.68 -10.10 -8.14
C ASN A 119 -11.76 -9.43 -6.76
N TYR A 120 -10.63 -9.18 -6.10
CA TYR A 120 -10.60 -8.47 -4.83
C TYR A 120 -11.03 -7.00 -4.94
N LEU A 121 -10.54 -6.30 -5.98
CA LEU A 121 -10.98 -4.93 -6.28
C LEU A 121 -12.49 -4.88 -6.55
N HIS A 122 -13.03 -5.87 -7.26
CA HIS A 122 -14.46 -5.96 -7.51
C HIS A 122 -15.28 -6.30 -6.25
N GLN A 123 -14.95 -7.41 -5.59
CA GLN A 123 -15.75 -8.00 -4.52
C GLN A 123 -15.58 -7.30 -3.17
N VAL A 124 -14.39 -6.77 -2.89
CA VAL A 124 -14.05 -6.19 -1.59
C VAL A 124 -13.93 -4.67 -1.65
N MET A 125 -13.29 -4.12 -2.70
CA MET A 125 -13.21 -2.66 -2.87
C MET A 125 -14.46 -2.06 -3.55
N GLY A 126 -15.39 -2.90 -4.02
CA GLY A 126 -16.64 -2.47 -4.62
C GLY A 126 -16.45 -1.75 -5.96
N LEU A 127 -15.37 -2.05 -6.69
CA LEU A 127 -15.00 -1.46 -7.97
C LEU A 127 -15.54 -2.30 -9.13
N ASN A 128 -16.75 -1.98 -9.59
CA ASN A 128 -17.27 -2.50 -10.85
C ASN A 128 -16.55 -1.84 -12.05
N ALA A 129 -16.84 -2.33 -13.26
CA ALA A 129 -16.22 -1.82 -14.49
C ALA A 129 -16.43 -0.29 -14.67
N GLU A 130 -17.60 0.22 -14.31
CA GLU A 130 -17.92 1.66 -14.39
C GLU A 130 -17.03 2.49 -13.46
N LYS A 131 -16.84 2.05 -12.21
CA LYS A 131 -15.97 2.72 -11.24
C LYS A 131 -14.50 2.64 -11.63
N ILE A 132 -14.04 1.49 -12.15
CA ILE A 132 -12.68 1.37 -12.69
C ILE A 132 -12.48 2.35 -13.85
N GLN A 133 -13.44 2.44 -14.78
CA GLN A 133 -13.37 3.39 -15.88
C GLN A 133 -13.34 4.84 -15.37
N ARG A 134 -14.16 5.17 -14.37
CA ARG A 134 -14.14 6.49 -13.74
C ARG A 134 -12.80 6.83 -13.09
N LEU A 135 -12.16 5.88 -12.40
CA LEU A 135 -10.81 6.09 -11.86
C LEU A 135 -9.81 6.39 -12.98
N ARG A 136 -9.87 5.66 -14.11
CA ARG A 136 -8.98 5.90 -15.25
C ARG A 136 -9.17 7.31 -15.83
N GLU A 137 -10.41 7.77 -15.98
CA GLU A 137 -10.72 9.13 -16.44
C GLU A 137 -10.18 10.22 -15.50
N LEU A 138 -10.13 9.96 -14.19
CA LEU A 138 -9.68 10.92 -13.19
C LEU A 138 -8.15 10.98 -13.04
N TYR A 139 -7.44 9.88 -13.32
CA TYR A 139 -6.04 9.72 -12.94
C TYR A 139 -5.08 9.37 -14.09
N LEU A 140 -5.57 9.07 -15.29
CA LEU A 140 -4.74 8.81 -16.48
C LEU A 140 -4.90 9.94 -17.52
N GLU A 141 -3.88 10.08 -18.37
CA GLU A 141 -3.85 11.01 -19.52
C GLU A 141 -4.46 10.40 -20.78
#